data_AF-A0A135LE76-F1
#
_entry.id   AF-A0A135LE76-F1
#
_cell.length_a   1.000
_cell.length_b   1.000
_cell.length_c   1.000
_cell.angle_alpha   90.00
_cell.angle_beta   90.00
_cell.angle_gamma   90.00
#
_symmetry.space_group_name_H-M   'P 1'
#
loop_
_entity.id
_entity.type
_entity.pdbx_description
1 polymer ?
#
loop_
_entity_poly.entity_id
_entity_poly.type
_entity_poly.pdbx_seq_one_letter_code
_entity_poly.pdbx_strand_id
1 'polypeptide(L)'
;MRDTALPARPARAGRPNSSDSDHEEDSSSESSSDREEDEEEESSDEQSESTSASVLAPSGITYDLSQLDSESEARAFVGLTGRFDVVNCRSTPAGYDFQLSDRPQVHIGSDSSTCTCPVFQDRPDGACQHIFWLVDQLHSCFLPAPRSAEVTLAPDGRPDRLPRIEDLLKGNLMSVAAQLKWQCLRDEEGGMTRTERVRDIFSAFSKRTLPEDTRRDLTETIEQARTAEQCVVQGDFEATMFRLAVHDDAVFNSLCKAMPPGACAAIYFDKVQDQSRRLLNDFDRYCTTGELPADPVTPGLGIEVDDVVTQLQRSVSRIAANITARAPHGSEGAAEALVSLLESVVARNNDPLEGNPLGRQSFHGEDEDQRNLYHLLIGSVESDSETDARHFVLNALDALPPVDLHQCANRLRDILRKIEVNRAPKPYLLHLGALIRTAESATGAAGSGQKRPAAGNGNPGGYSKRTR
;
A
#
# COMPACT_ATOMS: atom_id res chain seq x y z
N MET A 1 -39.53 50.01 -40.31
CA MET A 1 -38.74 50.86 -41.22
C MET A 1 -37.58 50.04 -41.73
N ARG A 2 -37.45 49.91 -43.07
CA ARG A 2 -36.30 49.47 -43.87
C ARG A 2 -35.44 48.27 -43.41
N ASP A 3 -35.44 47.28 -44.30
CA ASP A 3 -34.36 46.34 -44.66
C ASP A 3 -32.97 47.03 -44.78
N THR A 4 -31.80 46.37 -44.86
CA THR A 4 -31.48 45.29 -45.81
C THR A 4 -30.08 44.68 -45.56
N ALA A 5 -29.87 43.45 -46.03
CA ALA A 5 -28.65 42.90 -46.67
C ALA A 5 -27.29 42.78 -45.93
N LEU A 6 -26.84 41.52 -45.82
CA LEU A 6 -25.43 41.09 -46.00
C LEU A 6 -25.00 41.29 -47.47
N PRO A 7 -23.69 41.40 -47.82
CA PRO A 7 -23.00 40.19 -48.30
C PRO A 7 -21.44 40.10 -48.16
N ALA A 8 -20.98 38.84 -48.10
CA ALA A 8 -19.82 38.23 -48.79
C ALA A 8 -18.33 38.70 -48.64
N ARG A 9 -17.44 37.70 -48.78
CA ARG A 9 -15.95 37.74 -48.78
C ARG A 9 -15.39 38.30 -50.10
N PRO A 10 -14.07 38.58 -50.16
CA PRO A 10 -13.22 37.64 -50.91
C PRO A 10 -11.84 37.37 -50.27
N ALA A 11 -11.11 36.39 -50.81
CA ALA A 11 -9.73 36.06 -50.46
C ALA A 11 -8.72 36.60 -51.49
N ARG A 12 -7.46 36.83 -51.10
CA ARG A 12 -6.32 36.86 -52.05
C ARG A 12 -4.99 36.55 -51.36
N ALA A 13 -4.07 35.94 -52.12
CA ALA A 13 -2.76 35.48 -51.68
C ALA A 13 -1.65 36.56 -51.83
N GLY A 14 -0.52 36.36 -51.14
CA GLY A 14 0.71 37.15 -51.30
C GLY A 14 1.88 36.71 -50.41
N ARG A 15 2.84 35.97 -50.97
CA ARG A 15 4.29 35.97 -50.64
C ARG A 15 5.00 36.75 -51.79
N PRO A 16 6.29 37.13 -51.74
CA PRO A 16 7.40 36.78 -50.81
C PRO A 16 7.94 38.06 -50.08
N ASN A 17 9.08 38.15 -49.37
CA ASN A 17 10.45 37.75 -49.74
C ASN A 17 11.46 37.77 -48.56
N SER A 18 12.45 36.87 -48.66
CA SER A 18 13.90 37.04 -48.40
C SER A 18 14.42 37.65 -47.09
N SER A 19 15.19 36.85 -46.35
CA SER A 19 16.51 37.24 -45.83
C SER A 19 17.37 35.99 -45.77
N ASP A 20 18.33 35.89 -46.68
CA ASP A 20 19.15 34.71 -46.93
C ASP A 20 20.29 34.59 -45.91
N SER A 21 20.76 33.35 -45.69
CA SER A 21 22.08 33.02 -45.14
C SER A 21 22.50 31.63 -45.60
N ASP A 22 22.63 31.50 -46.93
CA ASP A 22 23.78 30.89 -47.64
C ASP A 22 25.11 30.97 -46.82
N HIS A 23 26.17 30.16 -46.95
CA HIS A 23 26.62 29.05 -47.84
C HIS A 23 27.83 28.37 -47.11
N GLU A 24 28.27 27.11 -47.28
CA GLU A 24 27.77 25.86 -47.89
C GLU A 24 28.48 24.66 -47.16
N GLU A 25 28.08 23.42 -47.51
CA GLU A 25 28.88 22.19 -47.82
C GLU A 25 30.37 22.11 -47.38
N ASP A 26 30.87 20.97 -46.88
CA ASP A 26 31.17 19.84 -47.76
C ASP A 26 31.19 18.44 -47.10
N SER A 27 30.93 17.42 -47.92
CA SER A 27 31.07 16.00 -47.54
C SER A 27 32.47 15.49 -47.81
N SER A 28 33.00 14.63 -46.94
CA SER A 28 34.13 13.76 -47.30
C SER A 28 34.07 12.47 -46.49
N SER A 29 34.10 11.36 -47.20
CA SER A 29 34.00 10.00 -46.67
C SER A 29 35.29 9.22 -46.95
N GLU A 30 35.32 7.97 -46.50
CA GLU A 30 36.39 6.97 -46.72
C GLU A 30 37.81 7.31 -46.18
N SER A 31 38.25 6.57 -45.17
CA SER A 31 39.65 6.10 -45.12
C SER A 31 39.73 4.80 -44.34
N SER A 32 39.87 3.71 -45.11
CA SER A 32 40.29 2.41 -44.63
C SER A 32 41.76 2.44 -44.19
N SER A 33 42.10 1.62 -43.20
CA SER A 33 43.49 1.23 -42.94
C SER A 33 43.54 -0.24 -42.55
N ASP A 34 43.77 -1.08 -43.55
CA ASP A 34 44.06 -2.50 -43.37
C ASP A 34 45.36 -2.70 -42.57
N ARG A 35 45.35 -3.65 -41.64
CA ARG A 35 46.54 -4.26 -41.04
C ARG A 35 46.26 -5.73 -40.75
N GLU A 36 46.57 -6.56 -41.75
CA GLU A 36 46.85 -7.99 -41.61
C GLU A 36 48.30 -8.18 -41.08
N GLU A 37 48.72 -9.45 -40.95
CA GLU A 37 50.03 -9.96 -40.47
C GLU A 37 50.15 -9.96 -38.91
N ASP A 38 50.40 -11.10 -38.23
CA ASP A 38 50.68 -12.47 -38.70
C ASP A 38 50.19 -13.55 -37.70
N GLU A 39 50.11 -14.79 -38.19
CA GLU A 39 49.75 -16.02 -37.47
C GLU A 39 50.93 -16.55 -36.63
N GLU A 40 50.68 -16.98 -35.39
CA GLU A 40 51.47 -18.05 -34.73
C GLU A 40 50.52 -19.07 -34.09
N GLU A 41 50.36 -20.22 -34.74
CA GLU A 41 49.81 -21.43 -34.11
C GLU A 41 50.89 -22.08 -33.24
N GLU A 42 50.72 -22.12 -31.91
CA GLU A 42 51.35 -23.14 -31.07
C GLU A 42 50.31 -24.10 -30.53
N SER A 43 50.45 -25.36 -30.93
CA SER A 43 49.55 -26.45 -30.57
C SER A 43 49.83 -26.96 -29.15
N SER A 44 48.74 -27.28 -28.45
CA SER A 44 48.61 -28.28 -27.37
C SER A 44 49.87 -28.73 -26.62
N ASP A 45 49.86 -28.50 -25.29
CA ASP A 45 50.16 -29.61 -24.40
C ASP A 45 49.25 -29.60 -23.18
N GLU A 46 48.78 -30.79 -22.80
CA GLU A 46 47.81 -30.97 -21.72
C GLU A 46 48.48 -30.77 -20.36
N GLN A 47 47.98 -29.83 -19.57
CA GLN A 47 48.17 -29.88 -18.11
C GLN A 47 46.81 -29.89 -17.44
N SER A 48 46.26 -31.10 -17.40
CA SER A 48 45.06 -31.50 -16.68
C SER A 48 45.28 -31.44 -15.16
N GLU A 49 45.50 -30.23 -14.64
CA GLU A 49 45.22 -29.95 -13.24
C GLU A 49 43.70 -29.94 -13.03
N SER A 50 43.15 -31.12 -12.75
CA SER A 50 41.79 -31.28 -12.21
C SER A 50 41.71 -30.64 -10.82
N THR A 51 41.72 -29.31 -10.79
CA THR A 51 41.36 -28.53 -9.62
C THR A 51 39.87 -28.73 -9.37
N SER A 52 39.54 -29.29 -8.20
CA SER A 52 38.16 -29.36 -7.74
C SER A 52 37.60 -27.93 -7.66
N ALA A 53 36.64 -27.61 -8.53
CA ALA A 53 36.13 -26.26 -8.75
C ALA A 53 35.21 -25.80 -7.61
N SER A 54 35.77 -25.67 -6.42
CA SER A 54 35.07 -25.22 -5.21
C SER A 54 35.00 -23.68 -5.19
N VAL A 55 33.80 -23.11 -5.08
CA VAL A 55 33.58 -21.65 -5.08
C VAL A 55 33.03 -21.18 -3.74
N LEU A 56 33.70 -20.21 -3.10
CA LEU A 56 33.19 -19.51 -1.92
C LEU A 56 32.28 -18.35 -2.34
N ALA A 57 30.99 -18.46 -2.03
CA ALA A 57 29.99 -17.47 -2.39
C ALA A 57 29.85 -16.35 -1.31
N PRO A 58 29.21 -15.21 -1.63
CA PRO A 58 28.99 -14.10 -0.70
C PRO A 58 28.24 -14.45 0.59
N SER A 59 27.41 -15.49 0.60
CA SER A 59 26.78 -16.03 1.81
C SER A 59 27.78 -16.63 2.83
N GLY A 60 29.02 -16.90 2.40
CA GLY A 60 30.02 -17.65 3.15
C GLY A 60 29.96 -19.17 2.95
N ILE A 61 29.09 -19.67 2.07
CA ILE A 61 28.98 -21.10 1.71
C ILE A 61 30.02 -21.43 0.63
N THR A 62 30.74 -22.54 0.81
CA THR A 62 31.60 -23.12 -0.23
C THR A 62 30.81 -24.18 -1.00
N TYR A 63 30.64 -23.95 -2.30
CA TYR A 63 29.94 -24.85 -3.21
C TYR A 63 30.92 -25.69 -4.03
N ASP A 64 30.67 -26.99 -4.12
CA ASP A 64 31.37 -27.92 -5.02
C ASP A 64 30.63 -27.97 -6.36
N LEU A 65 31.33 -27.60 -7.44
CA LEU A 65 30.79 -27.59 -8.80
C LEU A 65 31.16 -28.84 -9.61
N SER A 66 31.93 -29.79 -9.05
CA SER A 66 32.50 -30.95 -9.78
C SER A 66 31.47 -31.94 -10.34
N GLN A 67 30.19 -31.81 -9.97
CA GLN A 67 29.08 -32.62 -10.48
C GLN A 67 28.26 -31.94 -11.57
N LEU A 68 28.61 -30.70 -11.95
CA LEU A 68 27.99 -29.96 -13.04
C LEU A 68 28.68 -30.28 -14.38
N ASP A 69 27.94 -30.18 -15.49
CA ASP A 69 28.55 -30.07 -16.80
C ASP A 69 29.25 -28.71 -16.95
N SER A 70 30.24 -28.60 -17.83
CA SER A 70 31.09 -27.41 -17.97
C SER A 70 30.32 -26.11 -18.26
N GLU A 71 29.12 -26.18 -18.84
CA GLU A 71 28.31 -25.01 -19.12
C GLU A 71 27.46 -24.60 -17.89
N SER A 72 26.92 -25.57 -17.16
CA SER A 72 26.28 -25.34 -15.87
C SER A 72 27.28 -24.90 -14.79
N GLU A 73 28.51 -25.41 -14.82
CA GLU A 73 29.64 -24.96 -13.99
C GLU A 73 29.95 -23.48 -14.23
N ALA A 74 30.10 -23.07 -15.49
CA ALA A 74 30.31 -21.67 -15.85
C ALA A 74 29.13 -20.77 -15.41
N ARG A 75 27.89 -21.23 -15.58
CA ARG A 75 26.68 -20.53 -15.11
C ARG A 75 26.63 -20.42 -13.58
N ALA A 76 27.02 -21.46 -12.85
CA ALA A 76 27.10 -21.46 -11.40
C ALA A 76 28.21 -20.52 -10.91
N PHE A 77 29.40 -20.56 -11.50
CA PHE A 77 30.50 -19.67 -11.18
C PHE A 77 30.11 -18.20 -11.35
N VAL A 78 29.48 -17.84 -12.48
CA VAL A 78 28.99 -16.47 -12.74
C VAL A 78 27.87 -16.06 -11.77
N GLY A 79 26.96 -16.98 -11.42
CA GLY A 79 25.90 -16.71 -10.44
C GLY A 79 26.46 -16.47 -9.03
N LEU A 80 27.33 -17.35 -8.55
CA LEU A 80 27.88 -17.33 -7.19
C LEU A 80 28.92 -16.22 -6.97
N THR A 81 29.63 -15.78 -8.01
CA THR A 81 30.61 -14.66 -7.91
C THR A 81 30.03 -13.32 -8.36
N GLY A 82 28.92 -13.34 -9.10
CA GLY A 82 28.26 -12.17 -9.65
C GLY A 82 27.49 -11.33 -8.64
N ARG A 83 26.86 -10.27 -9.14
CA ARG A 83 25.99 -9.38 -8.36
C ARG A 83 24.76 -9.02 -9.17
N PHE A 84 23.60 -9.38 -8.64
CA PHE A 84 22.30 -8.95 -9.14
C PHE A 84 21.58 -8.17 -8.03
N ASP A 85 20.39 -7.64 -8.31
CA ASP A 85 19.58 -6.95 -7.31
C ASP A 85 18.09 -7.24 -7.54
N VAL A 86 17.35 -7.51 -6.46
CA VAL A 86 15.91 -7.83 -6.51
C VAL A 86 15.12 -6.56 -6.25
N VAL A 87 14.40 -6.11 -7.27
CA VAL A 87 13.53 -4.93 -7.18
C VAL A 87 12.31 -5.23 -6.31
N ASN A 88 11.67 -6.38 -6.54
CA ASN A 88 10.54 -6.84 -5.75
C ASN A 88 10.48 -8.38 -5.67
N CYS A 89 9.73 -8.87 -4.69
CA CYS A 89 9.41 -10.29 -4.54
C CYS A 89 7.95 -10.47 -4.12
N ARG A 90 7.36 -11.64 -4.38
CA ARG A 90 6.00 -11.99 -3.94
C ARG A 90 5.85 -13.48 -3.64
N SER A 91 4.91 -13.80 -2.78
CA SER A 91 4.38 -15.17 -2.67
C SER A 91 3.34 -15.37 -3.77
N THR A 92 3.27 -16.57 -4.33
CA THR A 92 2.21 -17.01 -5.23
C THR A 92 1.68 -18.37 -4.78
N PRO A 93 0.53 -18.86 -5.28
CA PRO A 93 0.04 -20.21 -4.94
C PRO A 93 0.98 -21.36 -5.34
N ALA A 94 1.90 -21.13 -6.29
CA ALA A 94 2.86 -22.12 -6.79
C ALA A 94 4.24 -22.05 -6.09
N GLY A 95 4.56 -20.95 -5.43
CA GLY A 95 5.88 -20.71 -4.85
C GLY A 95 6.17 -19.23 -4.60
N TYR A 96 7.35 -18.77 -5.04
CA TYR A 96 7.84 -17.42 -4.79
C TYR A 96 8.43 -16.81 -6.06
N ASP A 97 8.03 -15.58 -6.39
CA ASP A 97 8.60 -14.83 -7.52
C ASP A 97 9.54 -13.73 -7.04
N PHE A 98 10.64 -13.52 -7.77
CA PHE A 98 11.65 -12.50 -7.52
C PHE A 98 11.96 -11.77 -8.83
N GLN A 99 11.69 -10.47 -8.88
CA GLN A 99 11.94 -9.62 -10.04
C GLN A 99 13.32 -8.97 -9.91
N LEU A 100 14.24 -9.29 -10.81
CA LEU A 100 15.58 -8.68 -10.84
C LEU A 100 15.60 -7.36 -11.61
N SER A 101 16.59 -6.52 -11.30
CA SER A 101 16.77 -5.17 -11.85
C SER A 101 17.13 -5.16 -13.34
N ASP A 102 17.75 -6.22 -13.85
CA ASP A 102 18.04 -6.47 -15.26
C ASP A 102 16.81 -6.97 -16.08
N ARG A 103 15.63 -7.01 -15.44
CA ARG A 103 14.31 -7.49 -15.92
C ARG A 103 13.98 -9.00 -15.89
N PRO A 104 14.88 -9.98 -15.70
CA PRO A 104 14.44 -11.36 -15.55
C PRO A 104 13.72 -11.56 -14.22
N GLN A 105 12.73 -12.44 -14.26
CA GLN A 105 11.96 -12.89 -13.11
C GLN A 105 12.36 -14.32 -12.81
N VAL A 106 12.74 -14.60 -11.57
CA VAL A 106 13.05 -15.94 -11.07
C VAL A 106 11.87 -16.44 -10.25
N HIS A 107 11.37 -17.63 -10.54
CA HIS A 107 10.38 -18.33 -9.76
C HIS A 107 11.03 -19.49 -9.00
N ILE A 108 10.76 -19.61 -7.70
CA ILE A 108 11.16 -20.75 -6.86
C ILE A 108 9.88 -21.48 -6.46
N GLY A 109 9.62 -22.61 -7.12
CA GLY A 109 8.46 -23.46 -6.89
C GLY A 109 8.79 -24.74 -6.12
N SER A 110 7.74 -25.48 -5.73
CA SER A 110 7.88 -26.73 -4.96
C SER A 110 8.46 -27.90 -5.77
N ASP A 111 8.49 -27.81 -7.10
CA ASP A 111 8.98 -28.88 -7.99
C ASP A 111 10.23 -28.43 -8.78
N SER A 112 10.27 -27.19 -9.28
CA SER A 112 11.42 -26.61 -9.98
C SER A 112 11.60 -25.11 -9.70
N SER A 113 12.81 -24.61 -9.98
CA SER A 113 13.09 -23.18 -10.09
C SER A 113 13.19 -22.81 -11.57
N THR A 114 12.60 -21.69 -11.98
CA THR A 114 12.60 -21.23 -13.38
C THR A 114 12.98 -19.75 -13.49
N CYS A 115 13.44 -19.32 -14.66
CA CYS A 115 13.82 -17.93 -14.90
C CYS A 115 13.36 -17.45 -16.28
N THR A 116 12.98 -16.18 -16.42
CA THR A 116 12.60 -15.60 -17.72
C THR A 116 13.78 -15.08 -18.54
N CYS A 117 15.03 -15.25 -18.10
CA CYS A 117 16.20 -14.79 -18.86
C CYS A 117 16.46 -15.66 -20.12
N PRO A 118 17.08 -15.11 -21.19
CA PRO A 118 17.31 -15.85 -22.44
C PRO A 118 18.07 -17.17 -22.23
N VAL A 119 19.09 -17.15 -21.37
CA VAL A 119 19.92 -18.32 -21.03
C VAL A 119 19.09 -19.50 -20.50
N PHE A 120 18.01 -19.23 -19.76
CA PHE A 120 17.10 -20.27 -19.27
C PHE A 120 16.05 -20.67 -20.32
N GLN A 121 15.63 -19.74 -21.19
CA GLN A 121 14.69 -20.04 -22.28
C GLN A 121 15.33 -20.98 -23.32
N ASP A 122 16.61 -20.78 -23.63
CA ASP A 122 17.37 -21.63 -24.57
C ASP A 122 17.64 -23.04 -24.00
N ARG A 123 17.74 -23.18 -22.67
CA ARG A 123 17.91 -24.47 -21.96
C ARG A 123 17.15 -24.48 -20.62
N PRO A 124 15.88 -24.92 -20.59
CA PRO A 124 15.08 -24.96 -19.36
C PRO A 124 15.44 -26.12 -18.40
N ASP A 125 16.26 -27.07 -18.84
CA ASP A 125 16.63 -28.27 -18.09
C ASP A 125 17.69 -28.03 -16.99
N GLY A 126 18.16 -26.79 -16.81
CA GLY A 126 19.15 -26.45 -15.78
C GLY A 126 19.07 -25.00 -15.34
N ALA A 127 19.65 -24.71 -14.17
CA ALA A 127 19.69 -23.37 -13.61
C ALA A 127 20.54 -22.40 -14.45
N CYS A 128 20.07 -21.15 -14.51
CA CYS A 128 20.86 -20.03 -14.98
C CYS A 128 21.56 -19.32 -13.80
N GLN A 129 22.52 -18.46 -14.10
CA GLN A 129 23.26 -17.64 -13.13
C GLN A 129 22.37 -16.91 -12.11
N HIS A 130 21.17 -16.47 -12.53
CA HIS A 130 20.20 -15.78 -11.66
C HIS A 130 19.62 -16.68 -10.56
N ILE A 131 19.39 -17.96 -10.87
CA ILE A 131 18.88 -18.95 -9.90
C ILE A 131 19.97 -19.28 -8.88
N PHE A 132 21.20 -19.58 -9.34
CA PHE A 132 22.34 -19.85 -8.45
C PHE A 132 22.62 -18.68 -7.48
N TRP A 133 22.63 -17.45 -8.00
CA TRP A 133 22.80 -16.25 -7.17
C TRP A 133 21.67 -16.10 -6.14
N LEU A 134 20.42 -16.22 -6.57
CA LEU A 134 19.27 -15.97 -5.69
C LEU A 134 19.20 -17.01 -4.55
N VAL A 135 19.45 -18.28 -4.85
CA VAL A 135 19.48 -19.36 -3.84
C VAL A 135 20.55 -19.09 -2.78
N ASP A 136 21.75 -18.63 -3.18
CA ASP A 136 22.83 -18.24 -2.24
C ASP A 136 22.41 -17.09 -1.32
N GLN A 137 21.86 -16.01 -1.90
CA GLN A 137 21.42 -14.85 -1.12
C GLN A 137 20.30 -15.19 -0.14
N LEU A 138 19.37 -16.06 -0.53
CA LEU A 138 18.30 -16.52 0.35
C LEU A 138 18.84 -17.39 1.48
N HIS A 139 19.79 -18.31 1.22
CA HIS A 139 20.44 -19.08 2.28
C HIS A 139 21.18 -18.20 3.30
N SER A 140 21.80 -17.10 2.86
CA SER A 140 22.51 -16.15 3.75
C SER A 140 21.60 -15.54 4.83
N CYS A 141 20.28 -15.50 4.62
CA CYS A 141 19.33 -14.98 5.60
C CYS A 141 18.99 -15.98 6.72
N PHE A 142 19.08 -17.28 6.45
CA PHE A 142 18.63 -18.34 7.36
C PHE A 142 19.78 -19.08 8.06
N LEU A 143 20.98 -19.01 7.51
CA LEU A 143 22.15 -19.72 8.02
C LEU A 143 23.10 -18.77 8.77
N PRO A 144 23.32 -18.97 10.09
CA PRO A 144 24.43 -18.33 10.78
C PRO A 144 25.78 -18.74 10.15
N ALA A 145 26.77 -17.85 10.27
CA ALA A 145 28.11 -17.94 9.68
C ALA A 145 28.76 -19.35 9.71
N PRO A 146 29.58 -19.68 8.69
CA PRO A 146 29.47 -20.98 8.02
C PRO A 146 29.96 -22.18 8.81
N ARG A 147 29.32 -23.33 8.55
CA ARG A 147 29.93 -24.64 8.76
C ARG A 147 30.96 -24.86 7.65
N SER A 148 32.14 -25.36 7.98
CA SER A 148 33.22 -25.69 7.04
C SER A 148 32.93 -26.97 6.22
N ALA A 149 31.69 -27.13 5.77
CA ALA A 149 31.21 -28.28 5.01
C ALA A 149 30.89 -27.81 3.60
N GLU A 150 31.61 -28.36 2.64
CA GLU A 150 31.38 -28.13 1.22
C GLU A 150 30.02 -28.71 0.79
N VAL A 151 29.31 -27.93 -0.05
CA VAL A 151 27.94 -28.20 -0.49
C VAL A 151 27.93 -28.41 -2.00
N THR A 152 27.68 -29.63 -2.45
CA THR A 152 27.49 -29.94 -3.87
C THR A 152 26.21 -29.29 -4.40
N LEU A 153 26.31 -28.68 -5.59
CA LEU A 153 25.15 -28.16 -6.34
C LEU A 153 24.68 -29.15 -7.42
N ALA A 154 23.36 -29.32 -7.52
CA ALA A 154 22.73 -30.01 -8.63
C ALA A 154 22.53 -29.07 -9.84
N PRO A 155 22.36 -29.60 -11.07
CA PRO A 155 22.17 -28.80 -12.28
C PRO A 155 20.92 -27.90 -12.26
N ASP A 156 19.91 -28.20 -11.44
CA ASP A 156 18.71 -27.37 -11.24
C ASP A 156 18.93 -26.19 -10.25
N GLY A 157 20.16 -26.02 -9.78
CA GLY A 157 20.54 -24.98 -8.82
C GLY A 157 20.32 -25.36 -7.36
N ARG A 158 19.87 -26.58 -7.06
CA ARG A 158 19.60 -27.00 -5.67
C ARG A 158 20.84 -27.53 -4.95
N PRO A 159 21.12 -27.05 -3.72
CA PRO A 159 22.14 -27.63 -2.85
C PRO A 159 21.64 -28.90 -2.12
N ASP A 160 22.37 -30.01 -2.22
CA ASP A 160 21.99 -31.31 -1.64
C ASP A 160 21.88 -31.30 -0.10
N ARG A 161 22.74 -30.54 0.57
CA ARG A 161 22.91 -30.57 2.04
C ARG A 161 22.21 -29.45 2.80
N LEU A 162 21.50 -28.56 2.12
CA LEU A 162 20.83 -27.42 2.74
C LEU A 162 19.30 -27.59 2.72
N PRO A 163 18.55 -26.99 3.67
CA PRO A 163 17.09 -27.03 3.64
C PRO A 163 16.56 -26.33 2.39
N ARG A 164 15.45 -26.83 1.82
CA ARG A 164 14.82 -26.26 0.64
C ARG A 164 14.46 -24.79 0.86
N ILE A 165 14.76 -23.91 -0.10
CA ILE A 165 14.52 -22.47 0.00
C ILE A 165 13.03 -22.16 0.16
N GLU A 166 12.19 -22.87 -0.58
CA GLU A 166 10.72 -22.80 -0.52
C GLU A 166 10.16 -23.14 0.88
N ASP A 167 10.78 -24.08 1.61
CA ASP A 167 10.41 -24.39 2.99
C ASP A 167 10.89 -23.31 3.97
N LEU A 168 12.07 -22.72 3.73
CA LEU A 168 12.61 -21.62 4.55
C LEU A 168 11.83 -20.31 4.36
N LEU A 169 11.40 -20.00 3.13
CA LEU A 169 10.60 -18.82 2.78
C LEU A 169 9.18 -18.86 3.34
N LYS A 170 8.65 -20.05 3.67
CA LYS A 170 7.28 -20.27 4.14
C LYS A 170 6.99 -19.52 5.43
N GLY A 171 6.23 -18.42 5.31
CA GLY A 171 5.93 -17.49 6.40
C GLY A 171 7.03 -16.47 6.70
N ASN A 172 8.21 -16.57 6.08
CA ASN A 172 9.38 -15.74 6.37
C ASN A 172 9.75 -14.75 5.25
N LEU A 173 9.15 -14.84 4.06
CA LEU A 173 9.45 -13.96 2.90
C LEU A 173 9.50 -12.46 3.27
N MET A 174 8.55 -11.98 4.09
CA MET A 174 8.53 -10.58 4.56
C MET A 174 9.77 -10.21 5.39
N SER A 175 10.28 -11.15 6.21
CA SER A 175 11.47 -10.94 7.04
C SER A 175 12.74 -10.91 6.18
N VAL A 176 12.82 -11.81 5.19
CA VAL A 176 13.91 -11.84 4.20
C VAL A 176 13.94 -10.55 3.38
N ALA A 177 12.78 -10.13 2.86
CA ALA A 177 12.66 -8.89 2.11
C ALA A 177 13.06 -7.66 2.96
N ALA A 178 12.68 -7.60 4.23
CA ALA A 178 13.12 -6.54 5.14
C ALA A 178 14.64 -6.55 5.39
N GLN A 179 15.23 -7.74 5.58
CA GLN A 179 16.67 -7.92 5.81
C GLN A 179 17.52 -7.53 4.59
N LEU A 180 17.09 -7.96 3.40
CA LEU A 180 17.78 -7.69 2.12
C LEU A 180 17.33 -6.37 1.45
N LYS A 181 16.39 -5.64 2.06
CA LYS A 181 15.81 -4.37 1.60
C LYS A 181 15.04 -4.46 0.27
N TRP A 182 14.48 -5.62 -0.03
CA TRP A 182 13.64 -5.87 -1.22
C TRP A 182 12.19 -5.46 -0.97
N GLN A 183 11.47 -5.08 -2.04
CA GLN A 183 10.04 -4.75 -1.93
C GLN A 183 9.20 -6.02 -1.98
N CYS A 184 8.64 -6.47 -0.85
CA CYS A 184 7.69 -7.59 -0.87
C CYS A 184 6.29 -7.11 -1.26
N LEU A 185 5.82 -7.53 -2.43
CA LEU A 185 4.42 -7.39 -2.83
C LEU A 185 3.63 -8.51 -2.13
N ARG A 186 2.54 -8.15 -1.44
CA ARG A 186 1.59 -9.11 -0.89
C ARG A 186 0.54 -9.44 -1.95
N ASP A 187 0.25 -10.72 -2.09
CA ASP A 187 -0.93 -11.20 -2.84
C ASP A 187 -2.20 -10.71 -2.12
N GLU A 188 -3.21 -10.29 -2.89
CA GLU A 188 -4.24 -9.34 -2.43
C GLU A 188 -5.43 -9.97 -1.69
N GLU A 189 -5.20 -10.87 -0.74
CA GLU A 189 -6.26 -11.31 0.19
C GLU A 189 -6.53 -10.24 1.26
N GLY A 190 -7.38 -9.26 0.90
CA GLY A 190 -7.93 -8.23 1.80
C GLY A 190 -7.39 -6.81 1.62
N GLY A 191 -6.59 -6.55 0.58
CA GLY A 191 -6.09 -5.21 0.23
C GLY A 191 -6.84 -4.56 -0.94
N MET A 192 -6.63 -3.25 -1.16
CA MET A 192 -7.10 -2.56 -2.37
C MET A 192 -6.51 -3.20 -3.63
N THR A 193 -7.37 -3.48 -4.61
CA THR A 193 -6.97 -3.96 -5.95
C THR A 193 -6.06 -2.97 -6.67
N ARG A 194 -5.33 -3.41 -7.69
CA ARG A 194 -4.50 -2.50 -8.51
C ARG A 194 -5.27 -1.28 -9.02
N THR A 195 -6.49 -1.44 -9.55
CA THR A 195 -7.32 -0.32 -10.04
C THR A 195 -7.65 0.66 -8.90
N GLU A 196 -7.97 0.16 -7.70
CA GLU A 196 -8.21 1.01 -6.53
C GLU A 196 -6.95 1.73 -6.07
N ARG A 197 -5.78 1.06 -6.06
CA ARG A 197 -4.48 1.70 -5.74
C ARG A 197 -4.11 2.80 -6.74
N VAL A 198 -4.34 2.59 -8.03
CA VAL A 198 -4.15 3.64 -9.05
C VAL A 198 -5.10 4.80 -8.79
N ARG A 199 -6.39 4.53 -8.56
CA ARG A 199 -7.39 5.56 -8.23
C ARG A 199 -7.04 6.33 -6.95
N ASP A 200 -6.45 5.65 -5.97
CA ASP A 200 -5.98 6.21 -4.71
C ASP A 200 -4.80 7.18 -4.90
N ILE A 201 -3.78 6.74 -5.65
CA ILE A 201 -2.64 7.58 -6.08
C ILE A 201 -3.14 8.80 -6.85
N PHE A 202 -4.03 8.63 -7.82
CA PHE A 202 -4.61 9.74 -8.59
C PHE A 202 -5.40 10.70 -7.71
N SER A 203 -6.18 10.17 -6.76
CA SER A 203 -6.90 11.00 -5.81
C SER A 203 -5.95 11.93 -5.06
N ALA A 204 -4.76 11.46 -4.67
CA ALA A 204 -3.84 12.20 -3.82
C ALA A 204 -3.37 13.53 -4.44
N PHE A 205 -3.38 13.66 -5.77
CA PHE A 205 -3.10 14.92 -6.47
C PHE A 205 -4.29 15.91 -6.46
N SER A 206 -5.51 15.44 -6.20
CA SER A 206 -6.67 16.31 -5.93
C SER A 206 -6.75 16.72 -4.46
N LYS A 207 -6.99 18.02 -4.22
CA LYS A 207 -7.15 18.59 -2.87
C LYS A 207 -8.45 18.15 -2.16
N ARG A 208 -9.50 17.77 -2.89
CA ARG A 208 -10.84 17.49 -2.33
C ARG A 208 -11.39 16.11 -2.66
N THR A 209 -10.99 15.54 -3.79
CA THR A 209 -11.55 14.27 -4.27
C THR A 209 -10.96 13.10 -3.49
N LEU A 210 -11.85 12.25 -2.97
CA LEU A 210 -11.49 10.96 -2.40
C LEU A 210 -11.42 9.91 -3.53
N PRO A 211 -10.67 8.80 -3.36
CA PRO A 211 -10.57 7.73 -4.35
C PRO A 211 -11.92 7.28 -4.90
N GLU A 212 -12.92 7.06 -4.05
CA GLU A 212 -14.28 6.61 -4.42
C GLU A 212 -15.04 7.63 -5.28
N ASP A 213 -14.56 8.88 -5.32
CA ASP A 213 -15.12 10.01 -6.06
C ASP A 213 -14.25 10.40 -7.27
N THR A 214 -13.01 9.91 -7.36
CA THR A 214 -12.05 10.18 -8.45
C THR A 214 -12.40 9.38 -9.71
N ARG A 215 -12.64 10.09 -10.82
CA ARG A 215 -12.79 9.53 -12.18
C ARG A 215 -13.64 8.26 -12.25
N ARG A 216 -14.87 8.33 -11.72
CA ARG A 216 -15.82 7.19 -11.69
C ARG A 216 -16.20 6.67 -13.09
N ASP A 217 -15.96 7.45 -14.13
CA ASP A 217 -16.07 7.08 -15.55
C ASP A 217 -15.03 6.01 -15.96
N LEU A 218 -13.86 6.02 -15.32
CA LEU A 218 -12.81 5.03 -15.53
C LEU A 218 -13.16 3.75 -14.77
N THR A 219 -13.36 2.67 -15.52
CA THR A 219 -13.89 1.37 -15.07
C THR A 219 -12.97 0.21 -15.48
N GLU A 220 -11.71 0.53 -15.77
CA GLU A 220 -10.66 -0.41 -16.16
C GLU A 220 -10.39 -1.50 -15.11
N THR A 221 -10.32 -2.75 -15.56
CA THR A 221 -9.91 -3.91 -14.75
C THR A 221 -8.68 -4.57 -15.36
N ILE A 222 -7.82 -5.16 -14.52
CA ILE A 222 -6.60 -5.87 -14.95
C ILE A 222 -6.89 -7.08 -15.86
N GLU A 223 -8.12 -7.61 -15.82
CA GLU A 223 -8.58 -8.72 -16.66
C GLU A 223 -8.60 -8.36 -18.16
N GLN A 224 -8.73 -7.08 -18.49
CA GLN A 224 -8.73 -6.59 -19.86
C GLN A 224 -7.30 -6.24 -20.30
N ALA A 225 -6.54 -7.23 -20.77
CA ALA A 225 -5.20 -6.98 -21.31
C ALA A 225 -5.22 -5.92 -22.43
N ARG A 226 -4.37 -4.90 -22.33
CA ARG A 226 -4.22 -3.81 -23.31
C ARG A 226 -2.74 -3.54 -23.57
N THR A 227 -2.39 -3.18 -24.79
CA THR A 227 -1.06 -2.63 -25.12
C THR A 227 -0.97 -1.16 -24.70
N ALA A 228 0.24 -0.59 -24.66
CA ALA A 228 0.45 0.81 -24.29
C ALA A 228 -0.29 1.78 -25.24
N GLU A 229 -0.36 1.45 -26.54
CA GLU A 229 -1.08 2.24 -27.54
C GLU A 229 -2.60 2.19 -27.31
N GLN A 230 -3.13 1.04 -26.89
CA GLN A 230 -4.55 0.85 -26.56
C GLN A 230 -4.96 1.54 -25.25
N CYS A 231 -3.99 1.91 -24.42
CA CYS A 231 -4.23 2.70 -23.21
C CYS A 231 -4.42 4.20 -23.50
N VAL A 232 -4.04 4.69 -24.67
CA VAL A 232 -4.12 6.12 -25.01
C VAL A 232 -5.56 6.58 -25.21
N VAL A 233 -5.95 7.66 -24.53
CA VAL A 233 -7.23 8.35 -24.68
C VAL A 233 -6.98 9.73 -25.26
N GLN A 234 -7.40 9.94 -26.50
CA GLN A 234 -7.14 11.19 -27.21
C GLN A 234 -7.79 12.37 -26.49
N GLY A 235 -6.98 13.35 -26.06
CA GLY A 235 -7.43 14.54 -25.35
C GLY A 235 -7.56 14.38 -23.83
N ASP A 236 -7.34 13.19 -23.27
CA ASP A 236 -7.45 12.92 -21.83
C ASP A 236 -6.19 12.23 -21.30
N PHE A 237 -5.26 13.05 -20.81
CA PHE A 237 -4.00 12.57 -20.23
C PHE A 237 -4.21 11.79 -18.93
N GLU A 238 -5.21 12.16 -18.12
CA GLU A 238 -5.49 11.49 -16.85
C GLU A 238 -6.03 10.07 -17.11
N ALA A 239 -7.00 9.91 -18.02
CA ALA A 239 -7.49 8.60 -18.44
C ALA A 239 -6.40 7.75 -19.09
N THR A 240 -5.53 8.36 -19.90
CA THR A 240 -4.37 7.70 -20.51
C THR A 240 -3.41 7.16 -19.45
N MET A 241 -3.01 8.00 -18.49
CA MET A 241 -2.08 7.62 -17.44
C MET A 241 -2.71 6.61 -16.47
N PHE A 242 -4.02 6.70 -16.20
CA PHE A 242 -4.76 5.74 -15.39
C PHE A 242 -4.76 4.36 -16.06
N ARG A 243 -5.09 4.27 -17.35
CA ARG A 243 -5.03 3.03 -18.14
C ARG A 243 -3.63 2.44 -18.16
N LEU A 244 -2.62 3.25 -18.43
CA LEU A 244 -1.23 2.80 -18.39
C LEU A 244 -0.85 2.27 -17.00
N ALA A 245 -1.24 2.95 -15.91
CA ALA A 245 -0.96 2.46 -14.56
C ALA A 245 -1.71 1.17 -14.19
N VAL A 246 -2.91 0.94 -14.74
CA VAL A 246 -3.65 -0.32 -14.53
C VAL A 246 -3.04 -1.49 -15.33
N HIS A 247 -2.52 -1.26 -16.54
CA HIS A 247 -2.09 -2.34 -17.44
C HIS A 247 -0.57 -2.50 -17.61
N ASP A 248 0.25 -1.49 -17.28
CA ASP A 248 1.72 -1.51 -17.39
C ASP A 248 2.38 -1.48 -16.01
N ASP A 249 3.25 -2.47 -15.74
CA ASP A 249 3.95 -2.63 -14.47
C ASP A 249 5.06 -1.60 -14.24
N ALA A 250 5.73 -1.10 -15.27
CA ALA A 250 6.75 -0.09 -15.11
C ALA A 250 6.13 1.26 -14.72
N VAL A 251 4.99 1.62 -15.32
CA VAL A 251 4.21 2.82 -14.97
C VAL A 251 3.64 2.70 -13.55
N PHE A 252 2.99 1.57 -13.23
CA PHE A 252 2.46 1.32 -11.88
C PHE A 252 3.53 1.43 -10.79
N ASN A 253 4.65 0.70 -10.95
CA ASN A 253 5.74 0.72 -9.99
C ASN A 253 6.40 2.11 -9.88
N SER A 254 6.43 2.89 -10.95
CA SER A 254 6.92 4.28 -10.91
C SER A 254 5.98 5.19 -10.13
N LEU A 255 4.67 5.03 -10.30
CA LEU A 255 3.66 5.76 -9.53
C LEU A 255 3.66 5.37 -8.05
N CYS A 256 3.79 4.08 -7.70
CA CYS A 256 3.93 3.64 -6.31
C CYS A 256 5.22 4.15 -5.64
N LYS A 257 6.29 4.41 -6.39
CA LYS A 257 7.50 5.09 -5.89
C LYS A 257 7.27 6.58 -5.65
N ALA A 258 6.54 7.24 -6.54
CA ALA A 258 6.22 8.67 -6.42
C ALA A 258 5.20 8.95 -5.30
N MET A 259 4.20 8.06 -5.14
CA MET A 259 3.16 8.10 -4.12
C MET A 259 3.10 6.75 -3.38
N PRO A 260 3.88 6.58 -2.30
CA PRO A 260 3.88 5.36 -1.51
C PRO A 260 2.55 5.12 -0.79
N PRO A 261 2.14 3.85 -0.55
CA PRO A 261 0.87 3.54 0.11
C PRO A 261 0.62 4.23 1.45
N GLY A 262 1.67 4.44 2.25
CA GLY A 262 1.56 5.18 3.52
C GLY A 262 1.25 6.67 3.34
N ALA A 263 1.77 7.31 2.30
CA ALA A 263 1.43 8.69 1.97
C ALA A 263 -0.01 8.81 1.47
N CYS A 264 -0.45 7.88 0.61
CA CYS A 264 -1.84 7.81 0.15
C CYS A 264 -2.81 7.57 1.32
N ALA A 265 -2.47 6.69 2.27
CA ALA A 265 -3.28 6.46 3.46
C ALA A 265 -3.43 7.72 4.33
N ALA A 266 -2.34 8.42 4.65
CA ALA A 266 -2.40 9.68 5.40
C ALA A 266 -3.27 10.73 4.68
N ILE A 267 -3.00 10.97 3.39
CA ILE A 267 -3.75 11.93 2.56
C ILE A 267 -5.26 11.56 2.48
N TYR A 268 -5.61 10.28 2.49
CA TYR A 268 -7.01 9.84 2.52
C TYR A 268 -7.71 10.28 3.80
N PHE A 269 -7.15 9.93 4.98
CA PHE A 269 -7.80 10.25 6.25
C PHE A 269 -7.80 11.75 6.54
N ASP A 270 -6.74 12.47 6.18
CA ASP A 270 -6.69 13.93 6.20
C ASP A 270 -7.87 14.52 5.41
N LYS A 271 -8.12 14.05 4.18
CA LYS A 271 -9.24 14.53 3.36
C LYS A 271 -10.61 14.24 3.97
N VAL A 272 -10.84 13.05 4.51
CA VAL A 272 -12.15 12.71 5.12
C VAL A 272 -12.39 13.56 6.37
N GLN A 273 -11.35 13.77 7.18
CA GLN A 273 -11.38 14.67 8.33
C GLN A 273 -11.67 16.12 7.88
N ASP A 274 -11.00 16.58 6.82
CA ASP A 274 -11.16 17.94 6.31
C ASP A 274 -12.52 18.19 5.65
N GLN A 275 -13.09 17.19 4.96
CA GLN A 275 -14.47 17.20 4.47
C GLN A 275 -15.48 17.30 5.63
N SER A 276 -15.32 16.47 6.66
CA SER A 276 -16.20 16.46 7.84
C SER A 276 -16.15 17.79 8.60
N ARG A 277 -14.95 18.36 8.75
CA ARG A 277 -14.72 19.68 9.37
C ARG A 277 -15.37 20.82 8.57
N ARG A 278 -15.28 20.79 7.23
CA ARG A 278 -15.92 21.79 6.37
C ARG A 278 -17.44 21.68 6.42
N LEU A 279 -17.99 20.47 6.37
CA LEU A 279 -19.44 20.23 6.47
C LEU A 279 -20.02 20.83 7.76
N LEU A 280 -19.38 20.56 8.90
CA LEU A 280 -19.78 21.11 10.19
C LEU A 280 -19.67 22.65 10.22
N ASN A 281 -18.60 23.23 9.70
CA ASN A 281 -18.44 24.69 9.63
C ASN A 281 -19.45 25.37 8.67
N ASP A 282 -19.78 24.72 7.55
CA ASP A 282 -20.80 25.21 6.61
C ASP A 282 -22.21 25.12 7.23
N PHE A 283 -22.48 24.09 8.03
CA PHE A 283 -23.70 23.97 8.84
C PHE A 283 -23.79 25.06 9.91
N ASP A 284 -22.74 25.26 10.72
CA ASP A 284 -22.72 26.32 11.74
C ASP A 284 -22.92 27.71 11.11
N ARG A 285 -22.30 27.96 9.95
CA ARG A 285 -22.51 29.20 9.18
C ARG A 285 -23.95 29.29 8.68
N TYR A 286 -24.51 28.23 8.11
CA TYR A 286 -25.89 28.21 7.64
C TYR A 286 -26.90 28.51 8.76
N CYS A 287 -26.69 27.96 9.96
CA CYS A 287 -27.54 28.24 11.12
C CYS A 287 -27.41 29.69 11.60
N THR A 288 -26.21 30.29 11.46
CA THR A 288 -25.93 31.68 11.86
C THR A 288 -26.43 32.72 10.85
N THR A 289 -26.21 32.50 9.54
CA THR A 289 -26.44 33.51 8.49
C THR A 289 -27.60 33.18 7.55
N GLY A 290 -28.06 31.93 7.52
CA GLY A 290 -29.02 31.42 6.53
C GLY A 290 -28.43 31.21 5.13
N GLU A 291 -27.13 31.47 4.93
CA GLU A 291 -26.48 31.38 3.62
C GLU A 291 -25.93 29.99 3.35
N LEU A 292 -26.30 29.43 2.19
CA LEU A 292 -25.70 28.20 1.67
C LEU A 292 -24.25 28.47 1.19
N PRO A 293 -23.31 27.52 1.35
CA PRO A 293 -21.97 27.61 0.77
C PRO A 293 -22.02 27.70 -0.75
N ALA A 294 -21.11 28.50 -1.31
CA ALA A 294 -20.86 28.54 -2.74
C ALA A 294 -20.20 27.26 -3.30
N ASP A 295 -19.58 26.44 -2.44
CA ASP A 295 -18.80 25.24 -2.82
C ASP A 295 -18.99 24.11 -1.77
N PRO A 296 -20.20 23.49 -1.72
CA PRO A 296 -20.55 22.48 -0.71
C PRO A 296 -19.64 21.25 -0.75
N VAL A 297 -19.54 20.54 0.38
CA VAL A 297 -18.72 19.32 0.49
C VAL A 297 -19.18 18.24 -0.49
N THR A 298 -20.50 18.04 -0.64
CA THR A 298 -21.09 17.14 -1.63
C THR A 298 -22.04 17.92 -2.55
N PRO A 299 -21.80 18.01 -3.87
CA PRO A 299 -22.71 18.69 -4.80
C PRO A 299 -24.10 18.06 -4.82
N GLY A 300 -25.15 18.87 -4.66
CA GLY A 300 -26.54 18.43 -4.74
C GLY A 300 -27.16 17.86 -3.46
N LEU A 301 -26.39 17.72 -2.38
CA LEU A 301 -26.93 17.53 -1.02
C LEU A 301 -27.11 18.89 -0.34
N GLY A 302 -28.13 18.99 0.52
CA GLY A 302 -28.36 20.16 1.34
C GLY A 302 -27.46 20.21 2.57
N ILE A 303 -27.73 21.21 3.40
CA ILE A 303 -27.09 21.44 4.72
C ILE A 303 -28.19 21.47 5.80
N GLU A 304 -29.25 20.71 5.55
CA GLU A 304 -30.24 20.40 6.55
C GLU A 304 -29.65 19.39 7.55
N VAL A 305 -30.22 19.32 8.75
CA VAL A 305 -29.63 18.55 9.86
C VAL A 305 -29.47 17.07 9.49
N ASP A 306 -30.48 16.49 8.81
CA ASP A 306 -30.46 15.11 8.33
C ASP A 306 -29.40 14.85 7.25
N ASP A 307 -29.16 15.82 6.36
CA ASP A 307 -28.10 15.74 5.35
C ASP A 307 -26.72 15.73 6.00
N VAL A 308 -26.53 16.54 7.05
CA VAL A 308 -25.28 16.60 7.82
C VAL A 308 -25.07 15.30 8.58
N VAL A 309 -26.06 14.82 9.33
CA VAL A 309 -26.03 13.53 10.04
C VAL A 309 -25.69 12.38 9.09
N THR A 310 -26.37 12.30 7.94
CA THR A 310 -26.14 11.27 6.90
C THR A 310 -24.71 11.34 6.34
N GLN A 311 -24.19 12.55 6.08
CA GLN A 311 -22.83 12.71 5.56
C GLN A 311 -21.75 12.39 6.62
N LEU A 312 -21.99 12.68 7.90
CA LEU A 312 -21.06 12.31 8.98
C LEU A 312 -21.04 10.80 9.22
N GLN A 313 -22.20 10.14 9.23
CA GLN A 313 -22.29 8.67 9.28
C GLN A 313 -21.56 8.04 8.08
N ARG A 314 -21.79 8.56 6.85
CA ARG A 314 -21.06 8.12 5.64
C ARG A 314 -19.55 8.31 5.76
N SER A 315 -19.09 9.38 6.40
CA SER A 315 -17.67 9.63 6.65
C SER A 315 -17.07 8.60 7.62
N VAL A 316 -17.79 8.25 8.70
CA VAL A 316 -17.38 7.15 9.61
C VAL A 316 -17.33 5.81 8.87
N SER A 317 -18.35 5.47 8.07
CA SER A 317 -18.37 4.22 7.30
C SER A 317 -17.22 4.15 6.29
N ARG A 318 -16.89 5.26 5.62
CA ARG A 318 -15.73 5.39 4.73
C ARG A 318 -14.41 5.16 5.48
N ILE A 319 -14.25 5.77 6.66
CA ILE A 319 -13.06 5.55 7.50
C ILE A 319 -12.95 4.08 7.90
N ALA A 320 -14.02 3.49 8.45
CA ALA A 320 -14.04 2.12 8.92
C ALA A 320 -13.64 1.10 7.83
N ALA A 321 -14.23 1.22 6.63
CA ALA A 321 -13.88 0.36 5.50
C ALA A 321 -12.40 0.51 5.06
N ASN A 322 -11.85 1.73 5.20
CA ASN A 322 -10.48 2.04 4.78
C ASN A 322 -9.41 1.71 5.83
N ILE A 323 -9.75 1.41 7.10
CA ILE A 323 -8.78 0.93 8.11
C ILE A 323 -8.07 -0.34 7.62
N THR A 324 -8.84 -1.36 7.26
CA THR A 324 -8.31 -2.65 6.80
C THR A 324 -7.71 -2.54 5.39
N ALA A 325 -8.41 -1.87 4.46
CA ALA A 325 -7.98 -1.75 3.07
C ALA A 325 -6.63 -1.01 2.91
N ARG A 326 -6.26 -0.18 3.88
CA ARG A 326 -4.99 0.60 3.93
C ARG A 326 -3.99 0.10 4.97
N ALA A 327 -4.20 -1.09 5.54
CA ALA A 327 -3.26 -1.67 6.49
C ALA A 327 -1.88 -1.90 5.83
N PRO A 328 -0.76 -1.67 6.54
CA PRO A 328 -0.66 -1.29 7.96
C PRO A 328 -0.67 0.23 8.22
N HIS A 329 -0.80 1.07 7.18
CA HIS A 329 -0.55 2.52 7.30
C HIS A 329 -1.79 3.36 7.66
N GLY A 330 -3.00 2.78 7.60
CA GLY A 330 -4.24 3.52 7.78
C GLY A 330 -4.71 3.74 9.22
N SER A 331 -4.22 2.99 10.20
CA SER A 331 -4.81 2.97 11.54
C SER A 331 -4.60 4.25 12.34
N GLU A 332 -3.42 4.85 12.32
CA GLU A 332 -3.11 6.13 13.01
C GLU A 332 -3.98 7.27 12.46
N GLY A 333 -4.02 7.46 11.14
CA GLY A 333 -4.84 8.48 10.49
C GLY A 333 -6.35 8.26 10.70
N ALA A 334 -6.81 7.01 10.69
CA ALA A 334 -8.20 6.67 11.00
C ALA A 334 -8.56 6.99 12.45
N ALA A 335 -7.69 6.68 13.42
CA ALA A 335 -7.88 7.03 14.83
C ALA A 335 -8.02 8.55 15.01
N GLU A 336 -7.10 9.31 14.42
CA GLU A 336 -7.07 10.78 14.49
C GLU A 336 -8.31 11.41 13.81
N ALA A 337 -8.76 10.87 12.68
CA ALA A 337 -9.97 11.32 12.00
C ALA A 337 -11.24 11.04 12.82
N LEU A 338 -11.40 9.82 13.35
CA LEU A 338 -12.56 9.40 14.14
C LEU A 338 -12.67 10.18 15.47
N VAL A 339 -11.55 10.35 16.19
CA VAL A 339 -11.53 11.06 17.47
C VAL A 339 -11.80 12.55 17.26
N SER A 340 -11.20 13.18 16.25
CA SER A 340 -11.46 14.59 15.91
C SER A 340 -12.91 14.83 15.46
N LEU A 341 -13.53 13.88 14.74
CA LEU A 341 -14.95 13.95 14.41
C LEU A 341 -15.83 13.82 15.66
N LEU A 342 -15.53 12.87 16.55
CA LEU A 342 -16.27 12.69 17.80
C LEU A 342 -16.16 13.94 18.71
N GLU A 343 -14.98 14.52 18.87
CA GLU A 343 -14.79 15.79 19.59
C GLU A 343 -15.61 16.93 18.99
N SER A 344 -15.66 17.00 17.65
CA SER A 344 -16.39 18.06 16.92
C SER A 344 -17.91 17.95 17.10
N VAL A 345 -18.46 16.74 17.18
CA VAL A 345 -19.89 16.51 17.48
C VAL A 345 -20.18 16.78 18.96
N VAL A 346 -19.34 16.31 19.87
CA VAL A 346 -19.50 16.53 21.33
C VAL A 346 -19.38 18.01 21.73
N ALA A 347 -18.66 18.82 20.96
CA ALA A 347 -18.60 20.27 21.13
C ALA A 347 -19.88 21.00 20.71
N ARG A 348 -20.80 20.36 19.97
CA ARG A 348 -22.05 20.94 19.43
C ARG A 348 -23.30 20.39 20.14
N ASN A 349 -23.23 20.25 21.47
CA ASN A 349 -24.39 19.93 22.30
C ASN A 349 -25.17 21.21 22.69
N ASN A 350 -25.83 21.81 21.71
CA ASN A 350 -26.67 23.00 21.84
C ASN A 350 -27.66 23.03 20.67
N ASP A 351 -28.77 23.77 20.80
CA ASP A 351 -29.60 24.07 19.62
C ASP A 351 -28.80 25.02 18.70
N PRO A 352 -28.55 24.65 17.43
CA PRO A 352 -27.83 25.50 16.48
C PRO A 352 -28.59 26.79 16.12
N LEU A 353 -29.89 26.88 16.41
CA LEU A 353 -30.69 28.10 16.26
C LEU A 353 -30.77 28.95 17.53
N GLU A 354 -30.25 28.52 18.68
CA GLU A 354 -30.33 29.31 19.91
C GLU A 354 -29.60 30.66 19.74
N GLY A 355 -30.34 31.77 19.92
CA GLY A 355 -29.78 33.12 19.82
C GLY A 355 -29.35 33.56 18.41
N ASN A 356 -29.75 32.86 17.34
CA ASN A 356 -29.38 33.25 15.97
C ASN A 356 -29.88 34.66 15.60
N PRO A 357 -29.14 35.43 14.79
CA PRO A 357 -29.47 36.81 14.45
C PRO A 357 -30.69 36.96 13.52
N LEU A 358 -31.18 35.86 12.93
CA LEU A 358 -32.37 35.83 12.07
C LEU A 358 -33.67 35.69 12.87
N GLY A 359 -33.61 35.39 14.17
CA GLY A 359 -34.76 35.12 15.02
C GLY A 359 -35.54 33.84 14.63
N ARG A 360 -34.93 32.94 13.86
CA ARG A 360 -35.56 31.69 13.40
C ARG A 360 -35.61 30.69 14.57
N GLN A 361 -36.77 30.09 14.84
CA GLN A 361 -36.92 29.09 15.92
C GLN A 361 -36.92 27.64 15.43
N SER A 362 -37.02 27.44 14.12
CA SER A 362 -37.09 26.12 13.48
C SER A 362 -36.86 26.28 11.96
N PHE A 363 -36.35 25.25 11.29
CA PHE A 363 -36.20 25.21 9.83
C PHE A 363 -37.52 24.79 9.16
N HIS A 364 -38.12 23.69 9.62
CA HIS A 364 -39.25 22.98 9.01
C HIS A 364 -40.35 22.57 10.02
N GLY A 365 -40.28 23.03 11.26
CA GLY A 365 -41.22 22.73 12.35
C GLY A 365 -40.69 21.74 13.39
N GLU A 366 -39.43 21.33 13.28
CA GLU A 366 -38.74 20.45 14.22
C GLU A 366 -38.42 21.13 15.57
N ASP A 367 -38.19 20.33 16.61
CA ASP A 367 -37.83 20.79 17.97
C ASP A 367 -36.30 20.95 18.20
N GLU A 368 -35.91 21.35 19.42
CA GLU A 368 -34.51 21.62 19.78
C GLU A 368 -33.62 20.35 19.72
N ASP A 369 -34.15 19.19 20.14
CA ASP A 369 -33.43 17.92 20.12
C ASP A 369 -33.28 17.38 18.68
N GLN A 370 -34.30 17.61 17.84
CA GLN A 370 -34.29 17.30 16.40
C GLN A 370 -33.32 18.18 15.58
N ARG A 371 -32.83 19.31 16.11
CA ARG A 371 -31.75 20.10 15.50
C ARG A 371 -30.36 19.81 16.06
N ASN A 372 -30.29 19.28 17.27
CA ASN A 372 -29.04 19.13 18.01
C ASN A 372 -28.24 17.92 17.47
N LEU A 373 -27.14 18.20 16.76
CA LEU A 373 -26.26 17.16 16.17
C LEU A 373 -25.71 16.18 17.21
N TYR A 374 -25.44 16.63 18.44
CA TYR A 374 -25.04 15.73 19.52
C TYR A 374 -26.20 14.81 19.94
N HIS A 375 -27.43 15.33 20.02
CA HIS A 375 -28.59 14.51 20.34
C HIS A 375 -28.81 13.43 19.25
N LEU A 376 -28.82 13.82 17.98
CA LEU A 376 -29.07 12.90 16.86
C LEU A 376 -28.01 11.81 16.68
N LEU A 377 -26.74 12.10 16.96
CA LEU A 377 -25.62 11.17 16.74
C LEU A 377 -25.19 10.39 17.99
N ILE A 378 -25.47 10.89 19.19
CA ILE A 378 -24.98 10.32 20.46
C ILE A 378 -26.07 10.28 21.53
N GLY A 379 -26.87 11.34 21.68
CA GLY A 379 -27.83 11.51 22.77
C GLY A 379 -29.11 10.66 22.67
N SER A 380 -29.54 10.31 21.45
CA SER A 380 -30.82 9.65 21.20
C SER A 380 -30.86 8.24 21.79
N VAL A 381 -31.94 7.95 22.52
CA VAL A 381 -32.24 6.63 23.08
C VAL A 381 -33.17 5.82 22.15
N GLU A 382 -33.86 6.50 21.22
CA GLU A 382 -35.02 5.99 20.50
C GLU A 382 -34.77 5.64 19.02
N SER A 383 -33.51 5.66 18.56
CA SER A 383 -33.22 5.21 17.20
C SER A 383 -33.39 3.69 17.08
N ASP A 384 -34.57 3.28 16.61
CA ASP A 384 -34.90 1.92 16.16
C ASP A 384 -34.08 1.46 14.94
N SER A 385 -33.13 2.29 14.47
CA SER A 385 -32.13 1.89 13.47
C SER A 385 -31.26 0.73 13.96
N GLU A 386 -30.68 0.04 12.97
CA GLU A 386 -29.88 -1.16 13.14
C GLU A 386 -28.68 -0.94 14.09
N THR A 387 -28.23 -2.01 14.74
CA THR A 387 -27.34 -2.00 15.91
C THR A 387 -26.03 -1.21 15.76
N ASP A 388 -25.58 -0.96 14.52
CA ASP A 388 -24.36 -0.24 14.21
C ASP A 388 -24.50 1.28 14.25
N ALA A 389 -25.66 1.83 13.87
CA ALA A 389 -25.87 3.28 13.85
C ALA A 389 -25.90 3.89 15.27
N ARG A 390 -26.30 3.09 16.27
CA ARG A 390 -26.44 3.48 17.69
C ARG A 390 -25.13 3.87 18.39
N HIS A 391 -24.00 3.59 17.77
CA HIS A 391 -22.68 3.80 18.34
C HIS A 391 -21.85 4.85 17.59
N PHE A 392 -22.39 5.42 16.49
CA PHE A 392 -21.76 6.44 15.63
C PHE A 392 -20.30 6.12 15.28
N VAL A 393 -19.34 6.63 16.07
CA VAL A 393 -17.89 6.45 15.89
C VAL A 393 -17.33 5.21 16.60
N LEU A 394 -17.96 4.71 17.67
CA LEU A 394 -17.33 3.70 18.55
C LEU A 394 -17.07 2.36 17.85
N ASN A 395 -17.99 1.88 17.02
CA ASN A 395 -17.80 0.64 16.24
C ASN A 395 -16.61 0.75 15.25
N ALA A 396 -16.32 1.95 14.74
CA ALA A 396 -15.16 2.18 13.89
C ALA A 396 -13.85 2.26 14.71
N LEU A 397 -13.93 2.70 15.97
CA LEU A 397 -12.79 2.67 16.90
C LEU A 397 -12.46 1.25 17.37
N ASP A 398 -13.43 0.35 17.50
CA ASP A 398 -13.19 -1.08 17.83
C ASP A 398 -12.37 -1.81 16.76
N ALA A 399 -12.41 -1.34 15.50
CA ALA A 399 -11.64 -1.91 14.39
C ALA A 399 -10.15 -1.53 14.42
N LEU A 400 -9.73 -0.62 15.30
CA LEU A 400 -8.35 -0.14 15.38
C LEU A 400 -7.45 -1.04 16.24
N PRO A 401 -6.16 -1.20 15.90
CA PRO A 401 -5.19 -1.82 16.79
C PRO A 401 -5.11 -1.07 18.14
N PRO A 402 -5.04 -1.78 19.28
CA PRO A 402 -4.97 -1.15 20.61
C PRO A 402 -3.79 -0.19 20.81
N VAL A 403 -2.70 -0.37 20.05
CA VAL A 403 -1.51 0.50 20.06
C VAL A 403 -1.82 1.88 19.47
N ASP A 404 -2.62 1.95 18.41
CA ASP A 404 -2.96 3.21 17.75
C ASP A 404 -4.04 3.95 18.55
N LEU A 405 -5.01 3.20 19.08
CA LEU A 405 -6.01 3.74 20.01
C LEU A 405 -5.37 4.33 21.29
N HIS A 406 -4.22 3.80 21.74
CA HIS A 406 -3.47 4.34 22.88
C HIS A 406 -3.04 5.79 22.67
N GLN A 407 -2.64 6.15 21.44
CA GLN A 407 -2.16 7.51 21.13
C GLN A 407 -3.25 8.57 21.40
N CYS A 408 -4.51 8.21 21.16
CA CYS A 408 -5.67 9.07 21.38
C CYS A 408 -6.33 8.91 22.78
N ALA A 409 -5.83 8.04 23.66
CA ALA A 409 -6.51 7.68 24.92
C ALA A 409 -6.79 8.86 25.86
N ASN A 410 -5.92 9.87 25.89
CA ASN A 410 -6.15 11.11 26.65
C ASN A 410 -7.37 11.88 26.13
N ARG A 411 -7.50 12.01 24.80
CA ARG A 411 -8.62 12.69 24.14
C ARG A 411 -9.93 11.93 24.35
N LEU A 412 -9.90 10.60 24.22
CA LEU A 412 -11.05 9.75 24.52
C LEU A 412 -11.54 9.91 25.97
N ARG A 413 -10.64 10.06 26.95
CA ARG A 413 -11.01 10.40 28.35
C ARG A 413 -11.63 11.79 28.50
N ASP A 414 -11.14 12.77 27.75
CA ASP A 414 -11.68 14.13 27.78
C ASP A 414 -13.07 14.20 27.13
N ILE A 415 -13.29 13.42 26.07
CA ILE A 415 -14.60 13.18 25.46
C ILE A 415 -15.53 12.51 26.47
N LEU A 416 -15.10 11.40 27.11
CA LEU A 416 -15.92 10.67 28.08
C LEU A 416 -16.46 11.60 29.19
N ARG A 417 -15.57 12.41 29.79
CA ARG A 417 -15.97 13.39 30.82
C ARG A 417 -16.99 14.42 30.33
N LYS A 418 -16.91 14.85 29.07
CA LYS A 418 -17.89 15.77 28.47
C LYS A 418 -19.23 15.09 28.24
N ILE A 419 -19.24 13.88 27.67
CA ILE A 419 -20.48 13.17 27.33
C ILE A 419 -21.23 12.63 28.56
N GLU A 420 -20.51 12.37 29.67
CA GLU A 420 -21.12 12.09 30.98
C GLU A 420 -21.92 13.31 31.50
N VAL A 421 -21.37 14.53 31.39
CA VAL A 421 -22.07 15.77 31.75
C VAL A 421 -23.24 16.04 30.81
N ASN A 422 -23.05 15.81 29.50
CA ASN A 422 -24.08 15.94 28.47
C ASN A 422 -25.10 14.77 28.45
N ARG A 423 -25.07 13.88 29.45
CA ARG A 423 -26.04 12.78 29.66
C ARG A 423 -26.17 11.80 28.48
N ALA A 424 -25.08 11.41 27.84
CA ALA A 424 -25.10 10.35 26.83
C ALA A 424 -25.75 9.05 27.35
N PRO A 425 -26.38 8.24 26.47
CA PRO A 425 -26.95 6.94 26.84
C PRO A 425 -25.93 6.03 27.53
N LYS A 426 -26.37 5.33 28.58
CA LYS A 426 -25.52 4.41 29.36
C LYS A 426 -24.78 3.37 28.51
N PRO A 427 -25.36 2.76 27.45
CA PRO A 427 -24.62 1.84 26.58
C PRO A 427 -23.39 2.50 25.93
N TYR A 428 -23.56 3.72 25.40
CA TYR A 428 -22.51 4.49 24.75
C TYR A 428 -21.36 4.82 25.73
N LEU A 429 -21.69 5.25 26.95
CA LEU A 429 -20.71 5.51 28.02
C LEU A 429 -19.91 4.25 28.39
N LEU A 430 -20.58 3.09 28.51
CA LEU A 430 -19.95 1.82 28.85
C LEU A 430 -19.01 1.33 27.73
N HIS A 431 -19.40 1.52 26.47
CA HIS A 431 -18.62 1.15 25.29
C HIS A 431 -17.37 2.03 25.14
N LEU A 432 -17.50 3.36 25.19
CA LEU A 432 -16.34 4.26 25.18
C LEU A 432 -15.39 4.00 26.36
N GLY A 433 -15.95 3.73 27.54
CA GLY A 433 -15.17 3.32 28.71
C GLY A 433 -14.42 1.99 28.52
N ALA A 434 -14.96 1.06 27.72
CA ALA A 434 -14.27 -0.19 27.37
C ALA A 434 -13.12 0.03 26.40
N LEU A 435 -13.35 0.82 25.34
CA LEU A 435 -12.32 1.24 24.37
C LEU A 435 -11.10 1.87 25.07
N ILE A 436 -11.33 2.80 26.00
CA ILE A 436 -10.25 3.45 26.78
C ILE A 436 -9.45 2.42 27.59
N ARG A 437 -10.11 1.48 28.28
CA ARG A 437 -9.40 0.43 29.04
C ARG A 437 -8.57 -0.49 28.15
N THR A 438 -9.06 -0.82 26.95
CA THR A 438 -8.32 -1.60 25.94
C THR A 438 -7.07 -0.84 25.48
N ALA A 439 -7.22 0.44 25.16
CA ALA A 439 -6.12 1.33 24.77
C ALA A 439 -5.05 1.46 25.86
N GLU A 440 -5.45 1.62 27.13
CA GLU A 440 -4.54 1.74 28.26
C GLU A 440 -3.85 0.40 28.62
N SER A 441 -4.50 -0.74 28.37
CA SER A 441 -3.92 -2.06 28.63
C SER A 441 -2.83 -2.47 27.63
N ALA A 442 -2.84 -1.89 26.42
CA ALA A 442 -1.92 -2.24 25.33
C ALA A 442 -0.44 -2.04 25.69
N THR A 443 -0.11 -0.98 26.45
CA THR A 443 1.27 -0.68 26.85
C THR A 443 1.78 -1.57 27.99
N GLY A 444 0.88 -2.13 28.81
CA GLY A 444 1.24 -3.05 29.90
C GLY A 444 1.74 -4.42 29.40
N ALA A 445 1.28 -4.86 28.22
CA ALA A 445 1.66 -6.15 27.65
C ALA A 445 3.10 -6.18 27.09
N ALA A 446 3.60 -5.05 26.56
CA ALA A 446 4.94 -4.96 25.96
C ALA A 446 6.08 -4.90 27.01
N GLY A 447 5.78 -4.50 28.27
CA GLY A 447 6.78 -4.38 29.34
C GLY A 447 6.79 -5.53 30.36
N SER A 448 5.77 -6.40 30.35
CA SER A 448 5.62 -7.49 31.33
C SER A 448 6.38 -8.75 30.90
N GLY A 449 7.68 -8.77 31.14
CA GLY A 449 8.48 -10.00 31.07
C GLY A 449 7.88 -11.06 32.00
N GLN A 450 7.21 -12.06 31.43
CA GLN A 450 6.50 -13.10 32.17
C GLN A 450 7.47 -13.94 33.02
N LYS A 451 7.66 -13.53 34.28
CA LYS A 451 8.12 -14.43 35.34
C LYS A 451 7.07 -15.53 35.47
N ARG A 452 7.39 -16.70 34.91
CA ARG A 452 6.64 -17.93 35.10
C ARG A 452 6.33 -18.11 36.60
N PRO A 453 5.10 -18.43 37.01
CA PRO A 453 4.85 -18.89 38.37
C PRO A 453 5.72 -20.12 38.62
N ALA A 454 6.48 -20.11 39.72
CA ALA A 454 7.22 -21.29 40.13
C ALA A 454 6.23 -22.42 40.42
N ALA A 455 6.34 -23.53 39.69
CA ALA A 455 5.56 -24.72 40.00
C ALA A 455 5.94 -25.20 41.41
N GLY A 456 4.96 -25.17 42.33
CA GLY A 456 5.16 -25.65 43.68
C GLY A 456 5.44 -27.16 43.67
N ASN A 457 6.63 -27.56 44.10
CA ASN A 457 7.01 -28.96 44.26
C ASN A 457 6.23 -29.58 45.43
N GLY A 458 4.99 -30.01 45.17
CA GLY A 458 4.15 -30.75 46.09
C GLY A 458 4.66 -32.19 46.26
N ASN A 459 5.59 -32.40 47.19
CA ASN A 459 6.16 -33.72 47.46
C ASN A 459 5.12 -34.64 48.16
N PRO A 460 4.78 -35.82 47.61
CA PRO A 460 3.82 -36.73 48.23
C PRO A 460 4.50 -37.71 49.19
N GLY A 461 3.83 -37.99 50.32
CA GLY A 461 4.27 -38.94 51.34
C GLY A 461 4.91 -38.25 52.55
N GLY A 462 4.48 -38.48 53.79
CA GLY A 462 3.41 -39.35 54.28
C GLY A 462 3.87 -40.09 55.53
N TYR A 463 3.18 -39.90 56.66
CA TYR A 463 3.34 -40.76 57.84
C TYR A 463 2.03 -40.93 58.60
N SER A 464 1.93 -42.05 59.31
CA SER A 464 0.66 -42.60 59.78
C SER A 464 0.51 -42.56 61.31
N LYS A 465 -0.73 -42.33 61.75
CA LYS A 465 -1.38 -42.88 62.97
C LYS A 465 -0.95 -42.42 64.37
N ARG A 466 -2.04 -42.11 65.11
CA ARG A 466 -2.42 -42.51 66.49
C ARG A 466 -2.11 -41.56 67.66
N THR A 467 -3.21 -41.22 68.36
CA THR A 467 -3.44 -41.33 69.81
C THR A 467 -2.19 -41.54 70.69
N ARG A 468 -2.02 -40.76 71.76
CA ARG A 468 -3.02 -40.47 72.80
C ARG A 468 -2.74 -39.15 73.50
#